data_AF-A0A699WY87-F1
#
_entry.id   AF-A0A699WY87-F1
#
_cell.length_a   1.000
_cell.length_b   1.000
_cell.length_c   1.000
_cell.angle_alpha   90.00
_cell.angle_beta   90.00
_cell.angle_gamma   90.00
#
_symmetry.space_group_name_H-M   'P 1'
#
loop_
_entity.id
_entity.type
_entity.pdbx_description
1 polymer ?
#
loop_
_entity_poly.entity_id
_entity_poly.type
_entity_poly.pdbx_seq_one_letter_code
_entity_poly.pdbx_strand_id
1 'polypeptide(L)' 'MIRDLFKVKELDTPLSIDDIEPLEAILKRFDSAGISLGALSPEAHEALAEAMNRLGARSNSGEGGEDPARYGT' A
#
# COMPACT_ATOMS: atom_id res chain seq x y z
N MET A 1 17.35 -12.61 -4.55
CA MET A 1 17.09 -12.02 -3.20
C MET A 1 17.02 -13.15 -2.19
N ILE A 2 17.33 -12.92 -0.90
CA ILE A 2 17.35 -13.98 0.13
C ILE A 2 16.04 -14.78 0.18
N ARG A 3 14.90 -14.12 -0.04
CA ARG A 3 13.56 -14.76 -0.09
C ARG A 3 13.47 -15.92 -1.10
N ASP A 4 14.23 -15.87 -2.19
CA ASP A 4 14.14 -16.85 -3.28
C ASP A 4 14.77 -18.21 -2.89
N LEU A 5 15.50 -18.26 -1.77
CA LEU A 5 16.09 -19.48 -1.21
C LEU A 5 15.11 -20.28 -0.33
N PHE A 6 13.97 -19.69 0.02
CA PHE A 6 12.98 -20.30 0.90
C PHE A 6 11.75 -20.78 0.11
N LYS A 7 11.05 -21.78 0.65
CA LYS A 7 9.72 -22.20 0.21
C LYS A 7 8.74 -22.06 1.36
N VAL A 8 7.51 -21.67 1.05
CA VAL A 8 6.41 -21.72 2.02
C VAL A 8 6.11 -23.19 2.31
N LYS A 9 6.01 -23.55 3.59
CA LYS A 9 5.51 -24.86 3.98
C LYS A 9 3.99 -24.83 3.91
N GLU A 10 3.43 -25.62 3.00
CA GLU A 10 1.99 -25.71 2.81
C GLU A 10 1.32 -26.53 3.92
N LEU A 11 0.02 -26.32 4.08
CA LEU A 11 -0.84 -27.13 4.94
C LEU A 11 -1.21 -28.42 4.20
N ASP A 12 -1.36 -29.53 4.93
CA ASP A 12 -1.81 -30.81 4.35
C ASP A 12 -3.26 -30.72 3.81
N THR A 13 -4.04 -29.74 4.28
CA THR A 13 -5.41 -29.46 3.83
C THR A 13 -5.58 -27.96 3.60
N PRO A 14 -5.92 -27.52 2.37
CA PRO A 14 -6.18 -26.12 2.07
C PRO A 14 -7.43 -25.59 2.77
N LEU A 15 -7.43 -24.28 3.08
CA LEU A 15 -8.63 -23.57 3.54
C LEU A 15 -9.51 -23.18 2.37
N SER A 16 -10.82 -23.06 2.59
CA SER A 16 -11.71 -22.42 1.62
C SER A 16 -11.34 -20.95 1.50
N ILE A 17 -11.51 -20.36 0.31
CA ILE A 17 -11.33 -18.92 0.13
C ILE A 17 -12.32 -18.11 0.99
N ASP A 18 -13.49 -18.69 1.27
CA ASP A 18 -14.53 -18.07 2.10
C ASP A 18 -14.10 -17.95 3.58
N ASP A 19 -13.09 -18.73 4.01
CA ASP A 19 -12.54 -18.67 5.36
C ASP A 19 -11.37 -17.66 5.47
N ILE A 20 -10.94 -17.07 4.35
CA ILE A 20 -9.87 -16.07 4.32
C ILE A 20 -10.47 -14.69 4.55
N GLU A 21 -9.72 -13.83 5.23
CA GLU A 21 -10.14 -12.45 5.43
C GLU A 21 -10.40 -11.72 4.10
N PRO A 22 -11.36 -10.78 4.07
CA PRO A 22 -11.75 -10.09 2.85
C PRO A 22 -10.65 -9.15 2.34
N LEU A 23 -10.66 -8.86 1.05
CA LEU A 23 -9.66 -8.03 0.38
C LEU A 23 -9.51 -6.66 1.06
N GLU A 24 -10.62 -6.06 1.49
CA GLU A 24 -10.66 -4.76 2.14
C GLU A 24 -9.93 -4.76 3.50
N ALA A 25 -9.87 -5.91 4.19
CA ALA A 25 -9.08 -6.05 5.41
C ALA A 25 -7.58 -6.17 5.07
N ILE A 26 -7.25 -6.89 3.99
CA ILE A 26 -5.87 -7.04 3.48
C ILE A 26 -5.28 -5.70 3.06
N LEU A 27 -6.01 -4.91 2.27
CA LEU A 27 -5.54 -3.64 1.70
C LEU A 27 -5.13 -2.61 2.77
N LYS A 28 -5.76 -2.62 3.95
CA LYS A 28 -5.40 -1.74 5.08
C LYS A 28 -3.96 -1.92 5.57
N ARG A 29 -3.34 -3.06 5.27
CA ARG A 29 -1.95 -3.37 5.64
C ARG A 29 -0.94 -2.84 4.63
N PHE A 30 -1.39 -2.39 3.46
CA PHE A 30 -0.53 -1.88 2.40
C PHE A 30 -0.23 -0.39 2.62
N ASP A 31 0.94 0.00 2.13
CA ASP A 31 1.43 1.38 2.15
C ASP A 31 2.18 1.66 0.83
N SER A 32 2.05 2.87 0.28
CA SER A 32 2.71 3.23 -0.98
C SER A 32 4.22 3.47 -0.85
N ALA A 33 4.78 3.32 0.36
CA ALA A 33 6.07 3.84 0.76
C ALA A 33 6.19 5.37 0.61
N GLY A 34 7.16 5.97 1.30
CA GLY A 34 7.43 7.40 1.19
C GLY A 34 8.31 7.68 -0.02
N ILE A 35 7.82 8.47 -0.96
CA ILE A 35 8.60 8.93 -2.11
C ILE A 35 8.38 10.44 -2.23
N SER A 36 9.44 11.22 -2.07
CA SER A 36 9.34 12.67 -1.94
C SER A 36 8.70 13.35 -3.15
N LEU A 37 7.85 14.34 -2.90
CA LEU A 37 7.43 15.31 -3.90
C LEU A 37 8.68 16.02 -4.48
N GLY A 38 8.86 15.94 -5.80
CA GLY A 38 10.08 16.37 -6.50
C GLY A 38 10.96 15.21 -6.98
N ALA A 39 10.94 14.05 -6.29
CA ALA A 39 11.43 12.79 -6.86
C ALA A 39 10.36 12.16 -7.77
N LEU A 40 9.09 12.28 -7.37
CA LEU A 40 7.94 12.09 -8.24
C LEU A 40 7.40 13.44 -8.71
N SER A 41 6.74 13.42 -9.87
CA SER A 41 5.91 14.56 -10.26
C SER A 41 4.74 14.72 -9.27
N PRO A 42 4.18 15.93 -9.13
CA PRO A 42 3.00 16.17 -8.29
C PRO A 42 1.84 15.24 -8.65
N GLU A 43 1.59 15.03 -9.94
CA GLU A 43 0.49 14.18 -10.41
C GLU A 43 0.66 12.72 -10.00
N ALA A 44 1.90 12.20 -10.05
CA ALA A 44 2.19 10.84 -9.62
C ALA A 44 2.07 10.68 -8.10
N HIS A 45 2.54 11.68 -7.34
CA HIS A 45 2.44 11.69 -5.89
C HIS A 45 0.97 11.74 -5.42
N GLU A 46 0.16 12.60 -6.04
CA GLU A 46 -1.27 12.74 -5.75
C GLU A 46 -2.07 11.50 -6.15
N ALA A 47 -1.77 10.92 -7.32
CA ALA A 47 -2.45 9.70 -7.77
C ALA A 47 -2.25 8.53 -6.80
N LEU A 48 -1.04 8.38 -6.23
CA LEU A 48 -0.78 7.36 -5.22
C LEU A 48 -1.61 7.61 -3.95
N ALA A 49 -1.58 8.83 -3.43
CA ALA A 49 -2.31 9.17 -2.22
C ALA A 49 -3.83 8.99 -2.39
N GLU A 50 -4.39 9.46 -3.51
CA GLU A 50 -5.81 9.29 -3.79
C GLU A 50 -6.20 7.81 -3.94
N ALA A 51 -5.37 7.02 -4.62
CA ALA A 51 -5.60 5.57 -4.72
C ALA A 51 -5.58 4.91 -3.33
N MET A 52 -4.60 5.22 -2.48
CA MET A 52 -4.52 4.62 -1.15
C MET A 52 -5.68 5.05 -0.25
N ASN A 53 -6.11 6.33 -0.31
CA ASN A 53 -7.29 6.81 0.41
C ASN A 53 -8.56 6.07 -0.03
N ARG A 54 -8.77 5.88 -1.34
CA ARG A 54 -9.91 5.13 -1.89
C ARG A 54 -9.92 3.67 -1.42
N LEU A 55 -8.74 3.06 -1.27
CA LEU A 55 -8.59 1.67 -0.82
C LEU A 55 -8.66 1.53 0.71
N GLY A 56 -8.74 2.64 1.46
CA GLY A 56 -8.63 2.64 2.92
C GLY A 56 -7.24 2.20 3.44
N ALA A 57 -6.24 2.28 2.57
CA ALA A 57 -4.84 2.00 2.85
C ALA A 57 -4.11 3.30 3.23
N ARG A 58 -2.78 3.28 3.28
CA ARG A 58 -1.97 4.45 3.64
C ARG A 58 -1.02 4.87 2.54
N SER A 59 -0.82 6.18 2.41
CA SER A 59 0.25 6.76 1.61
C SER A 59 1.18 7.58 2.51
N ASN A 60 2.36 7.91 2.01
CA ASN A 60 3.38 8.62 2.75
C ASN A 60 3.99 9.72 1.86
N SER A 61 4.01 10.97 2.35
CA SER A 61 4.50 12.16 1.63
C SER A 61 6.00 12.10 1.26
N GLY A 62 6.74 11.17 1.86
CA GLY A 62 8.19 11.16 1.80
C GLY A 62 8.81 12.37 2.50
N GLU A 63 10.05 12.69 2.13
CA GLU A 63 10.85 13.75 2.78
C GLU A 63 10.57 15.15 2.22
N GLY A 64 9.90 15.24 1.07
CA GLY A 64 9.62 16.50 0.36
C GLY A 64 8.49 17.33 0.97
N GLY A 65 7.80 16.80 1.97
CA GLY A 65 6.59 17.40 2.53
C GLY A 65 5.37 17.23 1.62
N GLU A 66 4.28 17.87 2.02
CA GLU A 66 2.97 17.76 1.37
C GLU A 66 2.42 19.16 1.10
N ASP A 67 1.81 19.38 -0.06
CA ASP A 67 1.14 20.65 -0.36
C ASP A 67 -0.03 20.89 0.62
N PRO A 68 -0.06 22.01 1.37
CA PRO A 68 -1.14 22.32 2.30
C PRO A 68 -2.54 22.33 1.68
N ALA A 69 -2.67 22.55 0.36
CA ALA A 69 -3.94 22.44 -0.34
C ALA A 69 -4.60 21.05 -0.22
N ARG A 70 -3.83 20.02 0.16
CA ARG A 70 -4.27 18.63 0.30
C ARG A 70 -4.72 18.25 1.71
N TYR A 71 -4.62 19.16 2.70
CA TYR A 71 -5.04 18.89 4.07
C TYR A 71 -6.58 18.88 4.17
N GLY A 72 -7.20 17.81 3.69
CA GLY A 72 -8.65 17.67 3.59
C GLY A 72 -9.13 16.62 2.58
N THR A 73 -8.18 15.94 1.90
CA THR A 73 -8.42 14.85 0.94
C THR A 73 -8.24 13.47 1.56
#